data_AF-A0A8B6X9P1-F1
#
_entry.id   AF-A0A8B6X9P1-F1
#
_cell.length_a   1.000
_cell.length_b   1.000
_cell.length_c   1.000
_cell.angle_alpha   90.00
_cell.angle_beta   90.00
_cell.angle_gamma   90.00
#
_symmetry.space_group_name_H-M   'P 1'
#
loop_
_entity.id
_entity.type
_entity.pdbx_description
1 polymer ?
#
loop_
_entity_poly.entity_id
_entity_poly.type
_entity_poly.pdbx_seq_one_letter_code
_entity_poly.pdbx_strand_id
1 'polypeptide(L)'
;MTDAAPALHLAVQYVPPLRVEELPARDRIRRWAKAAVAAGLEGEARDCVFTVRFVGAKEGRALNRDHRGRDYATNVLTFNLHDPDDDSAPVEADIVVCVPVVAREASGQRKSFEHHCAHMVIHAVLHACGYEHEEDDEADAMEALETRILRRFRIADPYQPVEPLLKPKKARKAADAATSDTPAGTAPEPAAKKRAAKKKAAEAA
;
A
#
# COMPACT_ATOMS: atom_id res chain seq x y z
N MET A 1 -19.50 -0.68 -34.03
CA MET A 1 -19.54 -1.32 -32.70
C MET A 1 -18.92 -0.32 -31.76
N THR A 2 -19.70 0.22 -30.82
CA THR A 2 -19.24 1.26 -29.90
C THR A 2 -18.11 0.71 -29.04
N ASP A 3 -16.90 1.15 -29.35
CA ASP A 3 -15.70 1.02 -28.53
C ASP A 3 -15.90 1.87 -27.27
N ALA A 4 -16.65 1.33 -26.32
CA ALA A 4 -16.83 1.96 -25.02
C ALA A 4 -15.58 1.65 -24.19
N ALA A 5 -14.91 2.69 -23.69
CA ALA A 5 -13.80 2.50 -22.77
C ALA A 5 -14.24 1.63 -21.58
N PRO A 6 -13.37 0.70 -21.10
CA PRO A 6 -13.70 -0.20 -20.02
C PRO A 6 -14.17 0.56 -18.78
N ALA A 7 -15.25 0.06 -18.17
CA ALA A 7 -15.93 0.68 -17.06
C ALA A 7 -15.49 0.08 -15.72
N LEU A 8 -15.27 0.96 -14.73
CA LEU A 8 -15.16 0.55 -13.33
C LEU A 8 -16.48 0.83 -12.60
N HIS A 9 -17.17 -0.24 -12.25
CA HIS A 9 -18.32 -0.25 -11.35
C HIS A 9 -17.83 -0.55 -9.93
N LEU A 10 -18.04 0.41 -9.01
CA LEU A 10 -17.55 0.28 -7.64
C LEU A 10 -18.66 0.57 -6.63
N ALA A 11 -18.99 -0.41 -5.80
CA ALA A 11 -19.82 -0.25 -4.62
C ALA A 11 -18.95 -0.07 -3.37
N VAL A 12 -19.31 0.89 -2.50
CA VAL A 12 -18.62 1.09 -1.21
C VAL A 12 -19.61 0.96 -0.06
N GLN A 13 -19.35 0.00 0.82
CA GLN A 13 -20.21 -0.35 1.94
C GLN A 13 -19.49 -0.12 3.26
N TYR A 14 -20.19 0.51 4.22
CA TYR A 14 -19.69 0.70 5.58
C TYR A 14 -20.65 0.00 6.54
N VAL A 15 -20.16 -0.99 7.27
CA VAL A 15 -21.01 -1.83 8.11
C VAL A 15 -21.12 -1.24 9.53
N PRO A 16 -22.33 -1.01 10.06
CA PRO A 16 -22.51 -0.61 11.46
C PRO A 16 -21.84 -1.61 12.43
N PRO A 17 -21.29 -1.16 13.56
CA PRO A 17 -21.38 0.19 14.13
C PRO A 17 -20.20 1.10 13.76
N LEU A 18 -19.57 0.91 12.60
CA LEU A 18 -18.45 1.77 12.18
C LEU A 18 -18.88 3.23 12.04
N ARG A 19 -18.02 4.14 12.51
CA ARG A 19 -18.20 5.59 12.36
C ARG A 19 -17.72 6.00 10.98
N VAL A 20 -18.66 6.23 10.06
CA VAL A 20 -18.38 6.48 8.64
C VAL A 20 -17.56 7.76 8.45
N GLU A 21 -17.68 8.72 9.35
CA GLU A 21 -16.94 9.99 9.36
C GLU A 21 -15.44 9.80 9.61
N GLU A 22 -15.05 8.68 10.23
CA GLU A 22 -13.66 8.31 10.50
C GLU A 22 -13.06 7.48 9.34
N LEU A 23 -13.85 7.14 8.32
CA LEU A 23 -13.45 6.30 7.20
C LEU A 23 -13.20 7.13 5.93
N PRO A 24 -12.39 6.63 4.98
CA PRO A 24 -12.18 7.32 3.72
C PRO A 24 -13.50 7.49 2.95
N ALA A 25 -13.74 8.68 2.44
CA ALA A 25 -14.91 8.97 1.62
C ALA A 25 -14.91 8.14 0.32
N ARG A 26 -16.11 7.82 -0.17
CA ARG A 26 -16.32 6.99 -1.37
C ARG A 26 -15.52 7.47 -2.59
N ASP A 27 -15.45 8.78 -2.81
CA ASP A 27 -14.69 9.36 -3.93
C ASP A 27 -13.19 9.09 -3.83
N ARG A 28 -12.64 9.00 -2.61
CA ARG A 28 -11.23 8.66 -2.41
C ARG A 28 -10.98 7.20 -2.76
N ILE A 29 -11.81 6.31 -2.23
CA ILE A 29 -11.75 4.86 -2.51
C ILE A 29 -11.88 4.61 -4.01
N ARG A 30 -12.82 5.30 -4.69
CA ARG A 30 -12.99 5.20 -6.14
C ARG A 30 -11.74 5.65 -6.91
N ARG A 31 -11.07 6.72 -6.47
CA ARG A 31 -9.82 7.16 -7.11
C ARG A 31 -8.69 6.16 -6.90
N TRP A 32 -8.56 5.57 -5.71
CA TRP A 32 -7.56 4.54 -5.43
C TRP A 32 -7.79 3.29 -6.28
N ALA A 33 -9.02 2.75 -6.27
CA ALA A 33 -9.39 1.59 -7.07
C ALA A 33 -9.18 1.84 -8.57
N LYS A 34 -9.61 3.00 -9.10
CA LYS A 34 -9.38 3.35 -10.51
C LYS A 34 -7.89 3.41 -10.87
N ALA A 35 -7.05 3.94 -9.99
CA ALA A 35 -5.62 4.02 -10.24
C ALA A 35 -4.95 2.65 -10.18
N ALA A 36 -5.42 1.76 -9.30
CA ALA A 36 -4.97 0.37 -9.22
C ALA A 36 -5.39 -0.43 -10.46
N VAL A 37 -6.66 -0.37 -10.88
CA VAL A 37 -7.13 -1.00 -12.13
C VAL A 37 -6.32 -0.55 -13.35
N ALA A 38 -6.14 0.76 -13.50
CA ALA A 38 -5.39 1.30 -14.62
C ALA A 38 -3.91 0.90 -14.62
N ALA A 39 -3.36 0.54 -13.46
CA ALA A 39 -1.99 0.07 -13.33
C ALA A 39 -1.87 -1.45 -13.47
N GLY A 40 -2.86 -2.21 -12.99
CA GLY A 40 -2.84 -3.67 -12.99
C GLY A 40 -3.29 -4.30 -14.30
N LEU A 41 -4.22 -3.67 -15.03
CA LEU A 41 -4.66 -4.19 -16.33
C LEU A 41 -3.80 -3.72 -17.51
N GLU A 42 -2.82 -2.84 -17.30
CA GLU A 42 -1.86 -2.36 -18.32
C GLU A 42 -2.41 -2.00 -19.73
N GLY A 43 -3.69 -1.64 -19.84
CA GLY A 43 -4.35 -1.31 -21.11
C GLY A 43 -5.25 -2.39 -21.69
N GLU A 44 -5.40 -3.53 -21.01
CA GLU A 44 -6.44 -4.51 -21.28
C GLU A 44 -7.82 -3.88 -21.12
N ALA A 45 -8.64 -4.02 -22.16
CA ALA A 45 -10.00 -3.50 -22.19
C ALA A 45 -10.96 -4.47 -21.48
N ARG A 46 -10.85 -4.56 -20.15
CA ARG A 46 -11.76 -5.36 -19.31
C ARG A 46 -12.56 -4.46 -18.38
N ASP A 47 -13.85 -4.72 -18.28
CA ASP A 47 -14.69 -4.10 -17.26
C ASP A 47 -14.31 -4.62 -15.88
N CYS A 48 -14.49 -3.79 -14.86
CA CYS A 48 -14.25 -4.18 -13.47
C CYS A 48 -15.48 -3.91 -12.61
N VAL A 49 -15.87 -4.89 -11.80
CA VAL A 49 -16.99 -4.78 -10.86
C VAL A 49 -16.49 -5.14 -9.47
N PHE A 50 -16.35 -4.12 -8.61
CA PHE A 50 -15.82 -4.30 -7.27
C PHE A 50 -16.78 -3.84 -6.18
N THR A 51 -16.81 -4.59 -5.07
CA THR A 51 -17.36 -4.11 -3.81
C THR A 51 -16.22 -3.89 -2.83
N VAL A 52 -16.09 -2.68 -2.27
CA VAL A 52 -15.22 -2.43 -1.12
C VAL A 52 -16.08 -2.28 0.13
N ARG A 53 -15.97 -3.26 1.04
CA ARG A 53 -16.77 -3.35 2.26
C ARG A 53 -15.91 -3.18 3.49
N PHE A 54 -16.20 -2.17 4.28
CA PHE A 54 -15.56 -1.90 5.56
C PHE A 54 -16.31 -2.60 6.68
N VAL A 55 -15.62 -3.47 7.43
CA VAL A 55 -16.21 -4.31 8.47
C VAL A 55 -15.51 -4.14 9.82
N GLY A 56 -16.20 -4.55 10.89
CA GLY A 56 -15.62 -4.70 12.22
C GLY A 56 -14.88 -6.03 12.39
N ALA A 57 -14.16 -6.17 13.52
CA ALA A 57 -13.33 -7.33 13.80
C ALA A 57 -14.10 -8.67 13.89
N LYS A 58 -15.36 -8.64 14.33
CA LYS A 58 -16.20 -9.85 14.44
C LYS A 58 -16.49 -10.45 13.07
N GLU A 59 -16.95 -9.64 12.13
CA GLU A 59 -17.23 -10.05 10.75
C GLU A 59 -15.94 -10.39 10.00
N GLY A 60 -14.89 -9.57 10.14
CA GLY A 60 -13.59 -9.86 9.53
C GLY A 60 -12.98 -11.19 9.99
N ARG A 61 -13.07 -11.52 11.29
CA ARG A 61 -12.65 -12.83 11.82
C ARG A 61 -13.52 -13.98 11.31
N ALA A 62 -14.83 -13.78 11.24
CA ALA A 62 -15.74 -14.80 10.73
C ALA A 62 -15.42 -15.14 9.26
N LEU A 63 -15.29 -14.12 8.41
CA LEU A 63 -14.94 -14.31 6.99
C LEU A 63 -13.58 -15.00 6.81
N ASN A 64 -12.56 -14.58 7.57
CA ASN A 64 -11.23 -15.21 7.47
C ASN A 64 -11.24 -16.68 7.93
N ARG A 65 -12.04 -16.99 8.98
CA ARG A 65 -12.21 -18.37 9.43
C ARG A 65 -12.96 -19.21 8.41
N ASP A 66 -14.09 -18.70 7.93
CA ASP A 66 -15.03 -19.47 7.12
C ASP A 66 -14.51 -19.70 5.69
N HIS A 67 -13.69 -18.77 5.15
CA HIS A 67 -13.13 -18.88 3.79
C HIS A 67 -11.64 -19.24 3.73
N ARG A 68 -10.84 -18.94 4.76
CA ARG A 68 -9.39 -19.23 4.78
C ARG A 68 -8.96 -20.14 5.92
N GLY A 69 -9.88 -20.63 6.75
CA GLY A 69 -9.58 -21.51 7.89
C GLY A 69 -8.81 -20.83 9.04
N ARG A 70 -8.69 -19.49 9.03
CA ARG A 70 -7.87 -18.72 9.97
C ARG A 70 -8.72 -17.97 10.98
N ASP A 71 -8.69 -18.40 12.24
CA ASP A 71 -9.57 -17.86 13.30
C ASP A 71 -9.05 -16.55 13.95
N TYR A 72 -8.71 -15.56 13.13
CA TYR A 72 -8.40 -14.19 13.54
C TYR A 72 -8.84 -13.19 12.48
N ALA A 73 -9.05 -11.92 12.87
CA ALA A 73 -9.34 -10.87 11.90
C ALA A 73 -8.04 -10.42 11.20
N THR A 74 -8.00 -10.50 9.87
CA THR A 74 -6.92 -9.94 9.05
C THR A 74 -7.23 -8.50 8.63
N ASN A 75 -6.27 -7.80 8.02
CA ASN A 75 -6.40 -6.42 7.54
C ASN A 75 -7.35 -6.29 6.34
N VAL A 76 -7.14 -7.11 5.30
CA VAL A 76 -7.94 -7.13 4.08
C VAL A 76 -8.12 -8.56 3.58
N LEU A 77 -9.28 -8.84 3.00
CA LEU A 77 -9.59 -10.08 2.27
C LEU A 77 -10.07 -9.68 0.88
N THR A 78 -9.57 -10.36 -0.15
CA THR A 78 -10.07 -10.25 -1.52
C THR A 78 -10.72 -11.58 -1.89
N PHE A 79 -11.95 -11.52 -2.39
CA PHE A 79 -12.70 -12.64 -2.93
C PHE A 79 -12.92 -12.40 -4.41
N ASN A 80 -12.17 -13.11 -5.26
CA ASN A 80 -12.38 -13.07 -6.71
C ASN A 80 -13.65 -13.84 -7.05
N LEU A 81 -14.52 -13.20 -7.82
CA LEU A 81 -15.83 -13.73 -8.23
C LEU A 81 -15.86 -14.09 -9.73
N HIS A 82 -14.84 -13.69 -10.47
CA HIS A 82 -14.65 -14.05 -11.87
C HIS A 82 -13.89 -15.37 -12.01
N ASP A 83 -14.07 -16.03 -13.15
CA ASP A 83 -13.28 -17.20 -13.52
C ASP A 83 -11.89 -16.74 -13.98
N PRO A 84 -10.80 -17.19 -13.33
CA PRO A 84 -9.44 -16.82 -13.74
C PRO A 84 -9.08 -17.36 -15.14
N ASP A 85 -9.79 -18.36 -15.65
CA ASP A 85 -9.56 -18.94 -16.98
C ASP A 85 -10.37 -18.22 -18.09
N ASP A 86 -11.22 -17.24 -17.74
CA ASP A 86 -12.00 -16.46 -18.70
C ASP A 86 -11.51 -15.00 -18.80
N ASP A 87 -10.56 -14.79 -19.70
CA ASP A 87 -10.01 -13.46 -20.01
C ASP A 87 -11.02 -12.48 -20.64
N SER A 88 -12.17 -12.99 -21.10
CA SER A 88 -13.22 -12.15 -21.70
C SER A 88 -14.21 -11.62 -20.67
N ALA A 89 -14.27 -12.23 -19.49
CA ALA A 89 -15.14 -11.83 -18.40
C ALA A 89 -14.66 -10.53 -17.73
N PRO A 90 -15.57 -9.72 -17.16
CA PRO A 90 -15.19 -8.64 -16.26
C PRO A 90 -14.40 -9.16 -15.06
N VAL A 91 -13.48 -8.32 -14.56
CA VAL A 91 -12.79 -8.60 -13.31
C VAL A 91 -13.75 -8.29 -12.15
N GLU A 92 -14.22 -9.32 -11.48
CA GLU A 92 -15.18 -9.20 -10.37
C GLU A 92 -14.55 -9.60 -9.04
N ALA A 93 -14.72 -8.77 -8.01
CA ALA A 93 -14.21 -9.06 -6.68
C ALA A 93 -14.93 -8.34 -5.54
N ASP A 94 -15.06 -9.04 -4.40
CA ASP A 94 -15.43 -8.45 -3.11
C ASP A 94 -14.18 -8.24 -2.24
N ILE A 95 -13.94 -6.99 -1.85
CA ILE A 95 -12.81 -6.54 -1.04
C ILE A 95 -13.33 -6.17 0.34
N VAL A 96 -12.92 -6.93 1.36
CA VAL A 96 -13.35 -6.72 2.74
C VAL A 96 -12.20 -6.16 3.57
N VAL A 97 -12.35 -4.92 4.05
CA VAL A 97 -11.36 -4.20 4.85
C VAL A 97 -11.79 -4.20 6.32
N CYS A 98 -10.97 -4.77 7.20
CA CYS A 98 -11.23 -4.82 8.64
C CYS A 98 -10.68 -3.56 9.32
N VAL A 99 -11.57 -2.61 9.60
CA VAL A 99 -11.21 -1.28 10.13
C VAL A 99 -10.37 -1.36 11.41
N PRO A 100 -10.72 -2.16 12.44
CA PRO A 100 -9.93 -2.20 13.67
C PRO A 100 -8.51 -2.73 13.48
N VAL A 101 -8.32 -3.66 12.55
CA VAL A 101 -7.00 -4.23 12.25
C VAL A 101 -6.14 -3.21 11.51
N VAL A 102 -6.69 -2.58 10.46
CA VAL A 102 -6.03 -1.52 9.70
C VAL A 102 -5.67 -0.33 10.60
N ALA A 103 -6.57 0.07 11.53
CA ALA A 103 -6.29 1.14 12.48
C ALA A 103 -5.14 0.80 13.44
N ARG A 104 -5.11 -0.43 13.96
CA ARG A 104 -4.03 -0.92 14.82
C ARG A 104 -2.70 -0.94 14.09
N GLU A 105 -2.66 -1.44 12.86
CA GLU A 105 -1.46 -1.50 12.02
C GLU A 105 -0.95 -0.11 11.67
N ALA A 106 -1.84 0.78 11.22
CA ALA A 106 -1.50 2.16 10.90
C ALA A 106 -0.86 2.85 12.12
N SER A 107 -1.46 2.70 13.29
CA SER A 107 -0.90 3.23 14.54
C SER A 107 0.46 2.61 14.88
N GLY A 108 0.60 1.29 14.79
CA GLY A 108 1.85 0.58 15.09
C GLY A 108 3.00 0.97 14.15
N GLN A 109 2.68 1.24 12.89
CA GLN A 109 3.63 1.65 11.85
C GLN A 109 3.80 3.17 11.76
N ARG A 110 3.13 3.96 12.62
CA ARG A 110 3.09 5.43 12.58
C ARG A 110 2.67 5.99 11.21
N LYS A 111 1.76 5.30 10.52
CA LYS A 111 1.12 5.73 9.28
C LYS A 111 -0.22 6.39 9.59
N SER A 112 -0.65 7.30 8.73
CA SER A 112 -2.05 7.77 8.75
C SER A 112 -2.97 6.57 8.49
N PHE A 113 -4.07 6.46 9.24
CA PHE A 113 -5.10 5.45 8.98
C PHE A 113 -5.59 5.50 7.54
N GLU A 114 -5.80 6.71 7.00
CA GLU A 114 -6.23 6.89 5.62
C GLU A 114 -5.18 6.39 4.63
N HIS A 115 -3.89 6.62 4.89
CA HIS A 115 -2.81 6.16 4.01
C HIS A 115 -2.70 4.63 4.02
N HIS A 116 -2.80 4.02 5.21
CA HIS A 116 -2.78 2.56 5.33
C HIS A 116 -4.02 1.95 4.68
N CYS A 117 -5.18 2.59 4.80
CA CYS A 117 -6.38 2.15 4.10
C CYS A 117 -6.24 2.26 2.57
N ALA A 118 -5.63 3.34 2.07
CA ALA A 118 -5.35 3.48 0.64
C ALA A 118 -4.46 2.34 0.14
N HIS A 119 -3.42 2.00 0.91
CA HIS A 119 -2.56 0.85 0.64
C HIS A 119 -3.35 -0.45 0.58
N MET A 120 -4.20 -0.76 1.58
CA MET A 120 -5.01 -1.98 1.58
C MET A 120 -5.99 -2.08 0.40
N VAL A 121 -6.60 -0.96 0.00
CA VAL A 121 -7.52 -0.94 -1.16
C VAL A 121 -6.75 -1.16 -2.46
N ILE A 122 -5.60 -0.50 -2.64
CA ILE A 122 -4.77 -0.65 -3.85
C ILE A 122 -4.25 -2.08 -3.95
N HIS A 123 -3.69 -2.59 -2.85
CA HIS A 123 -3.21 -3.96 -2.73
C HIS A 123 -4.29 -4.98 -3.11
N ALA A 124 -5.49 -4.86 -2.52
CA ALA A 124 -6.59 -5.76 -2.79
C ALA A 124 -7.11 -5.69 -4.22
N VAL A 125 -7.09 -4.52 -4.86
CA VAL A 125 -7.47 -4.37 -6.27
C VAL A 125 -6.42 -4.96 -7.20
N LEU A 126 -5.12 -4.83 -6.89
CA LEU A 126 -4.07 -5.48 -7.67
C LEU A 126 -4.17 -7.01 -7.59
N HIS A 127 -4.45 -7.56 -6.40
CA HIS A 127 -4.80 -8.98 -6.22
C HIS A 127 -6.00 -9.38 -7.08
N ALA A 128 -7.05 -8.55 -7.13
CA ALA A 128 -8.21 -8.83 -7.96
C ALA A 128 -7.87 -8.81 -9.47
N CYS A 129 -6.85 -8.06 -9.88
CA CYS A 129 -6.35 -8.02 -11.26
C CYS A 129 -5.32 -9.12 -11.56
N GLY A 130 -5.11 -10.10 -10.67
CA GLY A 130 -4.22 -11.24 -10.92
C GLY A 130 -2.76 -11.06 -10.47
N TYR A 131 -2.44 -10.02 -9.70
CA TYR A 131 -1.10 -9.90 -9.09
C TYR A 131 -1.03 -10.73 -7.82
N GLU A 132 0.02 -11.55 -7.70
CA GLU A 132 0.35 -12.29 -6.50
C GLU A 132 1.65 -11.75 -5.87
N HIS A 133 1.89 -12.13 -4.61
CA HIS A 133 3.10 -11.74 -3.87
C HIS A 133 3.65 -12.90 -3.03
N GLU A 134 3.37 -14.14 -3.44
CA GLU A 134 3.86 -15.31 -2.71
C GLU A 134 5.34 -15.59 -3.01
N GLU A 135 5.77 -15.32 -4.24
CA GLU A 135 7.17 -15.44 -4.68
C GLU A 135 7.88 -14.08 -4.69
N ASP A 136 9.19 -14.07 -4.40
CA ASP A 136 9.98 -12.83 -4.22
C ASP A 136 9.94 -11.90 -5.45
N ASP A 137 10.06 -12.45 -6.67
CA ASP A 137 10.05 -11.66 -7.91
C ASP A 137 8.66 -11.05 -8.22
N GLU A 138 7.59 -11.77 -7.88
CA GLU A 138 6.21 -11.30 -8.05
C GLU A 138 5.85 -10.23 -7.02
N ALA A 139 6.32 -10.43 -5.78
CA ALA A 139 6.21 -9.45 -4.72
C ALA A 139 6.88 -8.14 -5.14
N ASP A 140 8.15 -8.15 -5.58
CA ASP A 140 8.87 -6.94 -5.99
C ASP A 140 8.12 -6.15 -7.08
N ALA A 141 7.52 -6.85 -8.06
CA ALA A 141 6.73 -6.22 -9.11
C ALA A 141 5.47 -5.54 -8.54
N MET A 142 4.71 -6.25 -7.68
CA MET A 142 3.51 -5.72 -7.05
C MET A 142 3.84 -4.55 -6.11
N GLU A 143 4.88 -4.66 -5.27
CA GLU A 143 5.32 -3.60 -4.35
C GLU A 143 5.71 -2.31 -5.10
N ALA A 144 6.39 -2.47 -6.24
CA ALA A 144 6.74 -1.34 -7.11
C ALA A 144 5.50 -0.65 -7.69
N LEU A 145 4.48 -1.43 -8.10
CA LEU A 145 3.20 -0.89 -8.55
C LEU A 145 2.47 -0.14 -7.44
N GLU A 146 2.34 -0.75 -6.27
CA GLU A 146 1.70 -0.15 -5.11
C GLU A 146 2.35 1.19 -4.74
N THR A 147 3.68 1.21 -4.65
CA THR A 147 4.46 2.42 -4.37
C THR A 147 4.24 3.49 -5.43
N ARG A 148 4.24 3.11 -6.72
CA ARG A 148 4.00 4.03 -7.84
C ARG A 148 2.61 4.64 -7.79
N ILE A 149 1.59 3.84 -7.45
CA ILE A 149 0.19 4.31 -7.35
C ILE A 149 0.04 5.24 -6.14
N LEU A 150 0.52 4.83 -4.96
CA LEU A 150 0.44 5.62 -3.72
C LEU A 150 1.10 7.00 -3.87
N ARG A 151 2.23 7.08 -4.59
CA ARG A 151 2.90 8.35 -4.89
C ARG A 151 2.02 9.33 -5.68
N ARG A 152 1.12 8.87 -6.56
CA ARG A 152 0.15 9.76 -7.26
C ARG A 152 -0.80 10.46 -6.30
N PHE A 153 -1.04 9.87 -5.13
CA PHE A 153 -1.86 10.43 -4.07
C PHE A 153 -1.06 11.17 -2.99
N ARG A 154 0.25 11.39 -3.22
CA ARG A 154 1.18 11.98 -2.23
C ARG A 154 1.25 11.16 -0.94
N ILE A 155 1.02 9.86 -1.03
CA ILE A 155 1.18 8.91 0.08
C ILE A 155 2.61 8.38 0.01
N ALA A 156 3.28 8.32 1.17
CA ALA A 156 4.63 7.79 1.28
C ALA A 156 4.67 6.30 0.94
N ASP A 157 5.85 5.84 0.53
CA ASP A 157 6.15 4.43 0.29
C ASP A 157 5.83 3.61 1.55
N PRO A 158 4.97 2.56 1.46
CA PRO A 158 4.55 1.79 2.62
C PRO A 158 5.62 0.78 3.08
N TYR A 159 6.64 0.47 2.27
CA TYR A 159 7.71 -0.49 2.55
C TYR A 159 8.95 0.17 3.13
N GLN A 160 9.10 1.48 2.97
CA GLN A 160 10.17 2.23 3.60
C GLN A 160 9.88 2.46 5.09
N PRO A 161 10.86 2.28 5.98
CA PRO A 161 10.71 2.68 7.37
C PRO A 161 10.41 4.18 7.43
N VAL A 162 9.35 4.53 8.16
CA VAL A 162 8.99 5.92 8.43
C VAL A 162 10.14 6.62 9.15
N GLU A 163 10.94 7.39 8.40
CA GLU A 163 11.88 8.32 9.01
C GLU A 163 11.09 9.31 9.88
N PRO A 164 11.52 9.56 11.13
CA PRO A 164 10.87 10.57 11.93
C PRO A 164 10.98 11.92 11.20
N LEU A 165 9.83 12.58 11.00
CA LEU A 165 9.82 13.97 10.54
C LEU A 165 10.72 14.79 11.46
N LEU A 166 11.92 15.13 10.98
CA LEU A 166 12.82 16.05 11.67
C LEU A 166 12.06 17.35 11.88
N LYS A 167 11.80 17.70 13.15
CA LYS A 167 11.18 18.96 13.53
C LYS A 167 11.92 20.10 12.81
N PRO A 168 11.21 21.11 12.27
CA PRO A 168 11.86 22.23 11.62
C PRO A 168 12.90 22.82 12.56
N LYS A 169 14.16 22.84 12.14
CA LYS A 169 15.23 23.52 12.86
C LYS A 169 14.78 24.97 13.04
N LYS A 170 14.59 25.40 14.29
CA LYS A 170 14.34 26.82 14.61
C LYS A 170 15.35 27.65 13.82
N ALA A 171 14.87 28.59 13.02
CA ALA A 171 15.70 29.56 12.32
C ALA A 171 16.63 30.18 13.36
N ARG A 172 17.95 29.95 13.21
CA ARG A 172 18.94 30.64 14.02
C ARG A 172 18.83 32.12 13.66
N LYS A 173 18.49 32.92 14.66
CA LYS A 173 18.47 34.38 14.61
C LYS A 173 19.82 34.87 14.08
N ALA A 174 19.77 35.70 13.04
CA ALA A 174 20.92 36.42 12.54
C ALA A 174 21.53 37.27 13.67
N ALA A 175 22.84 37.17 13.82
CA ALA A 175 23.66 38.13 14.55
C ALA A 175 24.87 38.42 13.66
N ASP A 176 24.97 39.70 13.28
CA ASP A 176 26.09 40.34 12.61
C ASP A 176 27.45 40.00 13.24
N ALA A 177 28.46 39.79 12.40
CA ALA A 177 29.59 40.70 12.25
C ALA A 177 30.78 40.02 11.55
N ALA A 178 31.18 40.63 10.43
CA ALA A 178 32.55 41.02 10.08
C ALA A 178 33.67 39.96 9.94
N THR A 179 34.17 39.94 8.69
CA THR A 179 35.59 40.08 8.28
C THR A 179 36.55 38.88 8.23
N SER A 180 37.11 38.79 7.02
CA SER A 180 38.50 38.55 6.62
C SER A 180 39.03 37.13 6.45
N ASP A 181 39.48 36.94 5.20
CA ASP A 181 40.77 36.36 4.80
C ASP A 181 40.81 34.90 4.34
N THR A 182 41.49 34.72 3.21
CA THR A 182 41.75 33.51 2.40
C THR A 182 43.28 33.25 2.47
N PRO A 183 43.92 32.17 1.98
CA PRO A 183 43.50 30.81 1.56
C PRO A 183 44.28 29.68 2.29
N ALA A 184 44.06 28.45 1.80
CA ALA A 184 45.06 27.39 1.57
C ALA A 184 45.04 26.19 2.53
N GLY A 185 45.15 24.99 1.95
CA GLY A 185 45.70 23.82 2.64
C GLY A 185 44.96 22.51 2.43
N THR A 186 45.27 21.84 1.32
CA THR A 186 45.74 20.43 1.30
C THR A 186 44.79 19.31 1.78
N ALA A 187 44.31 18.54 0.80
CA ALA A 187 43.83 17.17 0.98
C ALA A 187 44.96 16.22 1.41
N PRO A 188 44.61 15.13 2.12
CA PRO A 188 45.15 13.85 1.69
C PRO A 188 44.12 12.70 1.68
N GLU A 189 44.49 11.71 0.86
CA GLU A 189 43.91 10.41 0.54
C GLU A 189 43.48 9.51 1.73
N PRO A 190 42.69 8.44 1.44
CA PRO A 190 42.07 7.58 2.42
C PRO A 190 42.94 6.36 2.78
N ALA A 191 42.85 5.90 4.03
CA ALA A 191 43.47 4.65 4.45
C ALA A 191 42.47 3.69 5.14
N ALA A 192 42.42 2.50 4.57
CA ALA A 192 42.34 1.20 5.22
C ALA A 192 41.06 0.79 5.96
N LYS A 193 40.39 -0.25 5.43
CA LYS A 193 39.94 -1.39 6.24
C LYS A 193 40.20 -2.72 5.53
N LYS A 194 41.22 -3.44 6.02
CA LYS A 194 41.28 -4.91 6.02
C LYS A 194 40.12 -5.44 6.89
N ARG A 195 39.39 -6.45 6.42
CA ARG A 195 39.24 -7.74 7.11
C ARG A 195 38.27 -8.66 6.37
N ALA A 196 38.78 -9.84 6.06
CA ALA A 196 38.01 -11.02 5.77
C ALA A 196 37.21 -11.46 7.01
N ALA A 197 36.00 -11.99 6.79
CA ALA A 197 35.43 -13.04 7.62
C ALA A 197 34.45 -13.87 6.78
N LYS A 198 34.76 -15.16 6.75
CA LYS A 198 34.02 -16.28 6.17
C LYS A 198 32.98 -16.74 7.21
N LYS A 199 31.88 -17.33 6.74
CA LYS A 199 31.25 -18.59 7.22
C LYS A 199 29.72 -18.51 7.47
N LYS A 200 29.03 -19.22 6.59
CA LYS A 200 27.79 -20.01 6.72
C LYS A 200 27.35 -20.40 8.14
N ALA A 201 26.04 -20.29 8.39
CA ALA A 201 25.12 -21.25 9.04
C ALA A 201 23.69 -20.72 8.79
N ALA A 202 22.77 -21.44 8.14
CA ALA A 202 21.90 -22.49 8.71
C ALA A 202 20.98 -21.91 9.80
N GLU A 203 19.69 -22.20 9.96
CA GLU A 203 18.67 -23.03 9.31
C GLU A 203 17.42 -22.87 10.23
N ALA A 204 16.23 -23.15 9.68
CA ALA A 204 15.02 -23.60 10.38
C ALA A 204 14.13 -22.63 11.18
N ALA A 205 12.84 -22.85 10.90
CA ALA A 205 11.62 -22.70 11.72
C ALA A 205 10.83 -21.40 11.59
#